data_AF-A0A819YRG8-F1
#
_entry.id   AF-A0A819YRG8-F1
#
_cell.length_a   1.000
_cell.length_b   1.000
_cell.length_c   1.000
_cell.angle_alpha   90.00
_cell.angle_beta   90.00
_cell.angle_gamma   90.00
#
_symmetry.space_group_name_H-M   'P 1'
#
loop_
_entity.id
_entity.type
_entity.pdbx_description
1 polymer ?
#
loop_
_entity_poly.entity_id
_entity_poly.type
_entity_poly.pdbx_seq_one_letter_code
_entity_poly.pdbx_strand_id
1 'polypeptide(L)'
;RILIPAAPPHGLDRNGDNFPNGCPADYDPLRIARDMAEHRITLYAVGVEPSIVSYRDFFMTIAYITGGQYVPMINAQLLAQVIVGGVREEITLERLMQNAEADIAREIQRAEEDGVDDRETATRINHYFTSRKTRTK
;
A
#
# COMPACT_ATOMS: atom_id res chain seq x y z
N ARG A 1 -4.65 7.07 5.26
CA ARG A 1 -5.99 7.72 5.23
C ARG A 1 -7.06 6.66 5.49
N ILE A 2 -8.17 7.00 6.14
CA ILE A 2 -9.26 6.05 6.45
C ILE A 2 -10.50 6.49 5.69
N LEU A 3 -11.14 5.56 4.98
CA LEU A 3 -12.43 5.73 4.32
C LEU A 3 -13.47 4.80 4.97
N ILE A 4 -14.59 5.36 5.39
CA ILE A 4 -15.74 4.63 5.94
C ILE A 4 -16.94 4.95 5.03
N PRO A 5 -17.17 4.18 3.94
CA PRO A 5 -18.22 4.48 3.00
C PRO A 5 -19.58 4.03 3.55
N ALA A 6 -20.57 4.93 3.48
CA ALA A 6 -21.96 4.61 3.75
C ALA A 6 -22.74 4.19 2.49
N ALA A 7 -22.14 4.36 1.30
CA ALA A 7 -22.70 4.05 -0.01
C ALA A 7 -21.57 3.80 -1.03
N PRO A 8 -21.82 3.10 -2.15
CA PRO A 8 -20.87 3.00 -3.25
C PRO A 8 -20.68 4.34 -3.97
N PRO A 9 -19.57 4.51 -4.71
CA PRO A 9 -19.44 5.60 -5.67
C PRO A 9 -20.56 5.62 -6.71
N HIS A 10 -20.86 6.82 -7.21
CA HIS A 10 -21.79 7.01 -8.31
C HIS A 10 -21.38 6.21 -9.55
N GLY A 11 -22.37 5.72 -10.29
CA GLY A 11 -22.23 4.85 -11.45
C GLY A 11 -22.12 3.35 -11.13
N LEU A 12 -22.05 2.96 -9.85
CA LEU A 12 -21.92 1.55 -9.46
C LEU A 12 -23.23 0.93 -8.95
N ASP A 13 -24.11 1.71 -8.33
CA ASP A 13 -25.41 1.22 -7.84
C ASP A 13 -26.47 1.31 -8.95
N ARG A 14 -27.10 0.17 -9.25
CA ARG A 14 -28.13 0.04 -10.30
C ARG A 14 -29.54 0.36 -9.81
N ASN A 15 -29.78 0.37 -8.50
CA ASN A 15 -31.13 0.38 -7.92
C ASN A 15 -31.44 1.64 -7.07
N GLY A 16 -30.44 2.47 -6.77
CA GLY A 16 -30.62 3.64 -5.91
C GLY A 16 -29.77 4.86 -6.26
N ASP A 17 -29.04 4.84 -7.38
CA ASP A 17 -28.16 5.93 -7.76
C ASP A 17 -28.87 6.98 -8.64
N ASN A 18 -28.91 8.22 -8.15
CA ASN A 18 -29.38 9.36 -8.93
C ASN A 18 -28.35 9.80 -9.99
N PHE A 19 -27.16 9.21 -10.00
CA PHE A 19 -26.06 9.53 -10.90
C PHE A 19 -25.51 8.27 -11.60
N PRO A 20 -26.35 7.54 -12.37
CA PRO A 20 -25.99 6.24 -12.95
C PRO A 20 -24.87 6.33 -14.01
N ASN A 21 -24.61 7.53 -14.55
CA ASN A 21 -23.52 7.79 -15.49
C ASN A 21 -22.23 8.26 -14.81
N GLY A 22 -22.13 8.13 -13.49
CA GLY A 22 -20.97 8.55 -12.70
C GLY A 22 -21.11 9.94 -12.08
N CYS A 23 -20.05 10.38 -11.41
CA CYS A 23 -20.04 11.66 -10.70
C CYS A 23 -20.21 12.84 -11.68
N PRO A 24 -21.11 13.81 -11.42
CA PRO A 24 -21.26 15.01 -12.27
C PRO A 24 -19.98 15.86 -12.39
N ALA A 25 -19.06 15.72 -11.45
CA ALA A 25 -17.76 16.39 -11.43
C ALA A 25 -16.63 15.54 -12.05
N ASP A 26 -16.95 14.42 -12.69
CA ASP A 26 -16.00 13.53 -13.38
C ASP A 26 -14.87 12.98 -12.47
N TYR A 27 -15.20 12.75 -11.20
CA TYR A 27 -14.32 12.06 -10.26
C TYR A 27 -14.47 10.55 -10.40
N ASP A 28 -13.47 9.91 -11.02
CA ASP A 28 -13.30 8.47 -11.04
C ASP A 28 -12.49 8.00 -9.81
N PRO A 29 -13.09 7.20 -8.89
CA PRO A 29 -12.37 6.74 -7.71
C PRO A 29 -11.20 5.80 -8.00
N LEU A 30 -11.18 5.09 -9.15
CA LEU A 30 -10.01 4.30 -9.55
C LEU A 30 -8.87 5.21 -9.99
N ARG A 31 -9.16 6.30 -10.71
CA ARG A 31 -8.16 7.32 -11.04
C ARG A 31 -7.60 7.96 -9.77
N ILE A 32 -8.47 8.31 -8.82
CA ILE A 32 -8.07 8.89 -7.53
C ILE A 32 -7.21 7.89 -6.74
N ALA A 33 -7.57 6.61 -6.69
CA ALA A 33 -6.78 5.60 -5.99
C ALA A 33 -5.36 5.45 -6.58
N ARG A 34 -5.22 5.53 -7.91
CA ARG A 34 -3.90 5.53 -8.57
C ARG A 34 -3.10 6.80 -8.24
N ASP A 35 -3.73 7.96 -8.29
CA ASP A 35 -3.11 9.23 -7.91
C ASP A 35 -2.65 9.23 -6.44
N MET A 36 -3.46 8.67 -5.54
CA MET A 36 -3.08 8.45 -4.14
C MET A 36 -1.84 7.55 -4.03
N ALA A 37 -1.76 6.47 -4.80
CA ALA A 37 -0.60 5.58 -4.80
C ALA A 37 0.68 6.29 -5.28
N GLU A 38 0.58 7.10 -6.34
CA GLU A 38 1.70 7.91 -6.86
C GLU A 38 2.22 8.92 -5.81
N HIS A 39 1.32 9.46 -4.98
CA HIS A 39 1.64 10.37 -3.89
C HIS A 39 1.94 9.67 -2.55
N ARG A 40 2.12 8.34 -2.55
CA ARG A 40 2.39 7.53 -1.35
C ARG A 40 1.33 7.69 -0.25
N ILE A 41 0.07 7.82 -0.64
CA ILE A 41 -1.07 7.94 0.28
C ILE A 41 -1.79 6.59 0.36
N THR A 42 -1.54 5.86 1.45
CA THR A 42 -2.22 4.58 1.73
C THR A 42 -3.67 4.78 2.17
N LEU A 43 -4.61 4.06 1.56
CA LEU A 43 -6.04 4.07 1.88
C LEU A 43 -6.47 2.78 2.61
N TYR A 44 -7.00 2.94 3.82
CA TYR A 44 -7.68 1.88 4.55
C TYR A 44 -9.19 2.06 4.41
N ALA A 45 -9.86 1.10 3.79
CA ALA A 45 -11.31 1.13 3.58
C ALA A 45 -12.02 0.29 4.64
N VAL A 46 -13.06 0.84 5.26
CA VAL A 46 -13.76 0.20 6.39
C VAL A 46 -15.22 0.03 6.03
N GLY A 47 -15.62 -1.19 5.70
CA GLY A 47 -16.95 -1.47 5.19
C GLY A 47 -18.01 -1.65 6.28
N VAL A 48 -19.04 -0.81 6.29
CA VAL A 48 -20.21 -0.98 7.17
C VAL A 48 -21.16 -2.02 6.58
N GLU A 49 -21.11 -3.24 7.11
CA GLU A 49 -21.98 -4.33 6.67
C GLU A 49 -23.35 -4.24 7.36
N PRO A 50 -24.46 -4.52 6.65
CA PRO A 50 -24.54 -5.16 5.33
C PRO A 50 -24.55 -4.20 4.12
N SER A 51 -24.66 -2.89 4.34
CA SER A 51 -25.00 -1.90 3.29
C SER A 51 -24.02 -1.83 2.12
N ILE A 52 -22.76 -2.20 2.33
CA ILE A 52 -21.70 -2.12 1.32
C ILE A 52 -21.23 -3.48 0.82
N VAL A 53 -21.83 -4.59 1.29
CA VAL A 53 -21.37 -5.96 0.99
C VAL A 53 -21.27 -6.21 -0.53
N SER A 54 -22.27 -5.77 -1.29
CA SER A 54 -22.28 -5.90 -2.77
C SER A 54 -21.18 -5.11 -3.48
N TYR A 55 -20.54 -4.16 -2.78
CA TYR A 55 -19.48 -3.30 -3.28
C TYR A 55 -18.14 -3.54 -2.57
N ARG A 56 -18.05 -4.62 -1.78
CA ARG A 56 -16.86 -4.99 -1.03
C ARG A 56 -15.63 -5.08 -1.94
N ASP A 57 -15.76 -5.75 -3.08
CA ASP A 57 -14.65 -5.95 -4.02
C ASP A 57 -14.11 -4.63 -4.58
N PHE A 58 -14.99 -3.65 -4.78
CA PHE A 58 -14.59 -2.31 -5.19
C PHE A 58 -13.73 -1.63 -4.10
N PHE A 59 -14.20 -1.65 -2.85
CA PHE A 59 -13.45 -1.05 -1.74
C PHE A 59 -12.15 -1.78 -1.43
N MET A 60 -12.12 -3.12 -1.60
CA MET A 60 -10.91 -3.92 -1.55
C MET A 60 -9.92 -3.49 -2.65
N THR A 61 -10.40 -3.26 -3.86
CA THR A 61 -9.57 -2.89 -5.01
C THR A 61 -8.89 -1.54 -4.79
N ILE A 62 -9.62 -0.49 -4.38
CA ILE A 62 -9.01 0.83 -4.16
C ILE A 62 -8.05 0.85 -2.97
N ALA A 63 -8.34 0.09 -1.90
CA ALA A 63 -7.42 -0.07 -0.79
C ALA A 63 -6.14 -0.76 -1.26
N TYR A 64 -6.26 -1.85 -2.01
CA TYR A 64 -5.13 -2.60 -2.57
C TYR A 64 -4.24 -1.74 -3.48
N ILE A 65 -4.82 -0.93 -4.38
CA ILE A 65 -4.06 -0.04 -5.28
C ILE A 65 -3.12 0.88 -4.49
N THR A 66 -3.57 1.38 -3.34
CA THR A 66 -2.80 2.29 -2.49
C THR A 66 -1.88 1.58 -1.50
N GLY A 67 -1.79 0.25 -1.53
CA GLY A 67 -1.03 -0.56 -0.56
C GLY A 67 -1.72 -0.69 0.81
N GLY A 68 -3.00 -0.33 0.92
CA GLY A 68 -3.78 -0.44 2.15
C GLY A 68 -4.63 -1.71 2.21
N GLN A 69 -5.56 -1.74 3.16
CA GLN A 69 -6.41 -2.90 3.41
C GLN A 69 -7.88 -2.52 3.58
N TYR A 70 -8.75 -3.44 3.20
CA TYR A 70 -10.18 -3.38 3.52
C TYR A 70 -10.45 -4.12 4.83
N VAL A 71 -11.23 -3.48 5.70
CA VAL A 71 -11.63 -4.02 7.01
C VAL A 71 -13.15 -4.09 7.06
N PRO A 72 -13.76 -5.28 7.18
CA PRO A 72 -15.19 -5.37 7.43
C PRO A 72 -15.49 -4.87 8.85
N MET A 73 -16.38 -3.89 8.99
CA MET A 73 -16.79 -3.30 10.26
C MET A 73 -17.85 -4.16 10.94
N ILE A 74 -17.53 -5.44 11.18
CA ILE A 74 -18.34 -6.34 12.00
C ILE A 74 -18.09 -6.04 13.48
N ASN A 75 -16.93 -5.46 13.81
CA ASN A 75 -16.56 -5.07 15.16
C ASN A 75 -15.60 -3.85 15.15
N ALA A 76 -15.96 -2.75 15.82
CA ALA A 76 -15.15 -1.53 15.91
C ALA A 76 -13.77 -1.76 16.53
N GLN A 77 -13.59 -2.78 17.38
CA GLN A 77 -12.28 -3.14 17.92
C GLN A 77 -11.29 -3.64 16.85
N LEU A 78 -11.76 -4.27 15.77
CA LEU A 78 -10.89 -4.74 14.68
C LEU A 78 -10.26 -3.57 13.92
N LEU A 79 -10.99 -2.45 13.79
CA LEU A 79 -10.48 -1.26 13.12
C LEU A 79 -9.23 -0.70 13.83
N ALA A 80 -9.28 -0.58 15.16
CA ALA A 80 -8.14 -0.10 15.94
C ALA A 80 -6.92 -1.02 15.77
N GLN A 81 -7.13 -2.34 15.76
CA GLN A 81 -6.05 -3.30 15.55
C GLN A 81 -5.44 -3.20 14.16
N VAL A 82 -6.25 -3.00 13.12
CA VAL A 82 -5.74 -2.84 11.74
C VAL A 82 -4.96 -1.54 11.59
N ILE A 83 -5.45 -0.43 12.14
CA ILE A 83 -4.73 0.85 12.10
C ILE A 83 -3.37 0.72 12.80
N VAL A 84 -3.35 0.17 14.01
CA VAL A 84 -2.10 -0.03 14.77
C VAL A 84 -1.17 -1.01 14.04
N GLY A 85 -1.71 -2.08 13.47
CA GLY A 85 -0.96 -3.05 12.67
C GLY A 85 -0.30 -2.39 11.46
N GLY A 86 -1.06 -1.63 10.67
CA GLY A 86 -0.56 -0.93 9.49
C GLY A 86 0.53 0.08 9.80
N VAL A 87 0.36 0.90 10.85
CA VAL A 87 1.40 1.86 11.29
C VAL A 87 2.67 1.13 11.74
N ARG A 88 2.54 0.00 12.45
CA ARG A 88 3.71 -0.80 12.86
C ARG A 88 4.43 -1.41 11.66
N GLU A 89 3.70 -1.85 10.65
CA GLU A 89 4.26 -2.41 9.42
C GLU A 89 5.00 -1.34 8.62
N GLU A 90 4.43 -0.14 8.48
CA GLU A 90 5.08 1.02 7.86
C GLU A 90 6.41 1.38 8.54
N ILE A 91 6.40 1.54 9.88
CA ILE A 91 7.62 1.81 10.66
C ILE A 91 8.65 0.68 10.49
N THR A 92 8.20 -0.57 10.41
CA THR A 92 9.10 -1.71 10.23
C THR A 92 9.72 -1.70 8.84
N LEU A 93 8.94 -1.38 7.80
CA LEU A 93 9.42 -1.26 6.43
C LEU A 93 10.43 -0.11 6.31
N GLU A 94 10.14 1.05 6.90
CA GLU A 94 11.08 2.19 6.94
C GLU A 94 12.41 1.80 7.59
N ARG A 95 12.39 1.11 8.74
CA ARG A 95 13.61 0.62 9.40
C ARG A 95 14.38 -0.39 8.55
N LEU A 96 13.68 -1.29 7.86
CA LEU A 96 14.30 -2.25 6.96
C LEU A 96 14.99 -1.54 5.78
N MET A 97 14.33 -0.52 5.22
CA MET A 97 14.89 0.31 4.15
C MET A 97 16.13 1.09 4.62
N GLN A 98 16.07 1.74 5.78
CA GLN A 98 17.22 2.46 6.35
C GLN A 98 18.43 1.54 6.58
N ASN A 99 18.20 0.32 7.08
CA ASN A 99 19.27 -0.66 7.25
C ASN A 99 19.86 -1.09 5.91
N ALA A 100 19.01 -1.35 4.92
CA ALA A 100 19.45 -1.71 3.57
C ALA A 100 20.26 -0.59 2.91
N GLU A 101 19.85 0.67 3.05
CA GLU A 101 20.60 1.84 2.56
C GLU A 101 21.98 1.94 3.20
N ALA A 102 22.07 1.78 4.52
CA ALA A 102 23.35 1.80 5.23
C ALA A 102 24.27 0.66 4.81
N ASP A 103 23.74 -0.53 4.52
CA ASP A 103 24.49 -1.66 3.99
C ASP A 103 24.97 -1.42 2.55
N ILE A 104 24.10 -0.88 1.68
CA ILE A 104 24.43 -0.51 0.30
C ILE A 104 25.55 0.53 0.29
N ALA A 105 25.43 1.59 1.09
CA ALA A 105 26.44 2.65 1.17
C ALA A 105 27.82 2.11 1.60
N ARG A 106 27.84 1.17 2.57
CA ARG A 106 29.08 0.50 2.99
C ARG A 106 29.70 -0.32 1.86
N GLU A 107 28.89 -1.03 1.08
CA GLU A 107 29.40 -1.86 -0.01
C GLU A 107 29.90 -1.01 -1.19
N ILE A 108 29.22 0.09 -1.51
CA ILE A 108 29.68 1.07 -2.50
C ILE A 108 31.02 1.64 -2.08
N GLN A 109 31.17 2.10 -0.83
CA GLN A 109 32.43 2.66 -0.33
C GLN A 109 33.59 1.65 -0.43
N ARG A 110 33.34 0.38 -0.11
CA ARG A 110 34.35 -0.69 -0.26
C ARG A 110 34.70 -0.96 -1.72
N ALA A 111 33.71 -0.97 -2.59
CA ALA A 111 33.92 -1.15 -4.02
C ALA A 111 34.73 0.00 -4.63
N GLU A 112 34.50 1.24 -4.18
CA GLU A 112 35.30 2.41 -4.56
C GLU A 112 36.75 2.29 -4.05
N GLU A 113 36.95 1.87 -2.80
CA GLU A 113 38.29 1.61 -2.24
C GLU A 113 39.05 0.50 -2.99
N ASP A 114 38.32 -0.55 -3.42
CA ASP A 114 38.85 -1.64 -4.24
C ASP A 114 39.05 -1.24 -5.72
N GLY A 115 38.58 -0.07 -6.14
CA GLY A 115 38.69 0.44 -7.51
C GLY A 115 37.93 -0.39 -8.55
N VAL A 116 36.86 -1.07 -8.15
CA VAL A 116 36.03 -1.88 -9.07
C VAL A 116 35.00 -1.04 -9.81
N ASP A 117 34.59 -1.51 -10.99
CA ASP A 117 33.59 -0.83 -11.81
C ASP A 117 32.15 -0.95 -11.25
N ASP A 118 31.24 -0.14 -11.79
CA ASP A 118 29.84 -0.09 -11.38
C ASP A 118 29.11 -1.45 -11.54
N ARG A 119 29.51 -2.24 -12.54
CA ARG A 119 28.87 -3.51 -12.87
C ARG A 119 29.26 -4.59 -11.86
N GLU A 120 30.51 -4.62 -11.45
CA GLU A 120 31.02 -5.46 -10.38
C GLU A 120 30.45 -5.04 -9.03
N THR A 121 30.34 -3.73 -8.78
CA THR A 121 29.68 -3.17 -7.58
C THR A 121 28.24 -3.64 -7.45
N ALA A 122 27.44 -3.54 -8.52
CA ALA A 122 26.07 -4.04 -8.54
C ALA A 122 25.98 -5.57 -8.28
N THR A 123 26.95 -6.33 -8.80
CA THR A 123 27.03 -7.79 -8.60
C THR A 123 27.30 -8.12 -7.12
N ARG A 124 28.24 -7.40 -6.49
CA ARG A 124 28.57 -7.56 -5.06
C ARG A 124 27.39 -7.24 -4.16
N ILE A 125 26.70 -6.12 -4.41
CA ILE A 125 25.49 -5.72 -3.68
C ILE A 125 24.42 -6.82 -3.80
N ASN A 126 24.14 -7.31 -5.01
CA ASN A 126 23.14 -8.35 -5.22
C ASN A 126 23.49 -9.66 -4.50
N HIS A 127 24.76 -10.07 -4.53
CA HIS A 127 25.24 -11.25 -3.80
C HIS A 127 25.12 -11.07 -2.28
N TYR A 128 25.45 -9.89 -1.75
CA TYR A 128 25.30 -9.55 -0.34
C TYR A 128 23.84 -9.68 0.13
N PHE A 129 22.89 -9.11 -0.61
CA PHE A 129 21.46 -9.22 -0.26
C PHE A 129 20.90 -10.64 -0.41
N THR A 130 21.34 -11.38 -1.43
CA THR A 130 20.90 -12.76 -1.67
C THR A 130 21.40 -13.70 -0.57
N SER A 131 22.64 -13.52 -0.11
CA SER A 131 23.25 -14.32 0.97
C SER A 131 22.68 -14.02 2.37
N ARG A 132 22.17 -12.81 2.63
CA ARG A 132 21.41 -12.52 3.85
C ARG A 132 20.00 -13.11 3.82
N LYS A 133 19.33 -13.10 2.67
CA LYS A 133 18.01 -13.71 2.50
C LYS A 133 17.99 -15.21 2.86
N THR A 134 19.06 -15.95 2.55
CA THR A 134 19.20 -17.37 2.92
C THR A 134 19.48 -17.60 4.41
N ARG A 135 19.98 -16.61 5.13
CA ARG A 135 20.29 -16.70 6.57
C ARG A 135 19.12 -16.36 7.50
N THR A 136 18.01 -15.86 6.96
CA THR A 136 16.85 -15.40 7.76
C THR A 136 15.68 -16.40 7.73
N LYS A 137 15.96 -17.69 7.47
CA LYS A 137 15.00 -18.79 7.58
C LYS A 137 15.16 -19.54 8.88
#